data_AF-A0A2V8GA04-F1
#
_entry.id   AF-A0A2V8GA04-F1
#
_cell.length_a   1.000
_cell.length_b   1.000
_cell.length_c   1.000
_cell.angle_alpha   90.00
_cell.angle_beta   90.00
_cell.angle_gamma   90.00
#
_symmetry.space_group_name_H-M   'P 1'
#
loop_
_entity.id
_entity.type
_entity.pdbx_description
1 polymer ?
#
loop_
_entity_poly.entity_id
_entity_poly.type
_entity_poly.pdbx_seq_one_letter_code
_entity_poly.pdbx_strand_id
1 'polypeptide(L)'
;MMFYLIGKGKAVKDAMVESHLTGDQYRRIAAARKPVFSIATLAMAVTMITAIVGASVDTGVLPPIVHAMIAYAAIVCNLAALRTEIGALGESTRIVEEVNRLLSS
;
A
#
# COMPACT_ATOMS: atom_id res chain seq x y z
N MET A 1 6.91 -0.07 0.22
CA MET A 1 6.28 0.93 -0.68
C MET A 1 5.75 2.19 0.02
N MET A 2 5.22 2.10 1.25
CA MET A 2 4.65 3.26 1.95
C MET A 2 5.59 4.47 2.12
N PHE A 3 6.85 4.26 2.57
CA PHE A 3 7.82 5.36 2.72
C PHE A 3 8.19 6.01 1.37
N TYR A 4 8.21 5.23 0.29
CA TYR A 4 8.43 5.73 -1.06
C TYR A 4 7.29 6.68 -1.49
N LEU A 5 6.04 6.30 -1.23
CA LEU A 5 4.85 7.13 -1.52
C LEU A 5 4.79 8.38 -0.63
N ILE A 6 5.21 8.27 0.64
CA ILE A 6 5.33 9.42 1.55
C ILE A 6 6.42 10.38 1.05
N GLY A 7 7.59 9.86 0.69
CA GLY A 7 8.71 10.65 0.16
C GLY A 7 8.36 11.34 -1.15
N LYS A 8 7.68 10.65 -2.07
CA LYS A 8 7.15 11.23 -3.33
C LYS A 8 6.15 12.35 -3.09
N GLY A 9 5.23 12.18 -2.13
CA GLY A 9 4.29 13.24 -1.76
C GLY A 9 4.99 14.48 -1.21
N LYS A 10 6.02 14.30 -0.38
CA LYS A 10 6.84 15.42 0.12
C LYS A 10 7.58 16.12 -1.02
N ALA A 11 8.23 15.37 -1.90
CA ALA A 11 8.96 15.93 -3.04
C ALA A 11 8.05 16.74 -3.98
N VAL A 12 6.85 16.24 -4.26
CA VAL A 12 5.85 16.97 -5.07
C VAL A 12 5.38 18.24 -4.38
N LYS A 13 5.13 18.19 -3.07
CA LYS A 13 4.76 19.39 -2.29
C LYS A 13 5.86 20.44 -2.33
N ASP A 14 7.10 20.03 -2.09
CA ASP A 14 8.26 20.92 -2.05
C ASP A 14 8.46 21.59 -3.42
N ALA A 15 8.37 20.83 -4.53
CA ALA A 15 8.48 21.37 -5.90
C ALA A 15 7.34 22.34 -6.27
N MET A 16 6.11 22.07 -5.83
CA MET A 16 4.99 22.99 -6.06
C MET A 16 5.13 24.31 -5.30
N VAL A 17 5.64 24.25 -4.06
CA VAL A 17 5.90 25.45 -3.24
C VAL A 17 7.02 26.28 -3.86
N GLU A 18 8.11 25.64 -4.30
CA GLU A 18 9.25 26.32 -4.90
C GLU A 18 8.88 27.03 -6.21
N SER A 19 8.00 26.43 -7.01
CA SER A 19 7.54 27.00 -8.29
C SER A 19 6.25 27.81 -8.21
N HIS A 20 5.78 28.16 -7.00
CA HIS A 20 4.56 28.96 -6.77
C HIS A 20 3.28 28.38 -7.45
N LEU A 21 3.26 27.06 -7.69
CA LEU A 21 2.15 26.38 -8.33
C LEU A 21 1.04 26.11 -7.31
N THR A 22 -0.18 26.54 -7.61
CA THR A 22 -1.37 26.24 -6.81
C THR A 22 -2.09 25.01 -7.38
N GLY A 23 -2.35 24.01 -6.54
CA GLY A 23 -3.09 22.82 -6.95
C GLY A 23 -3.22 21.74 -5.88
N ASP A 24 -4.01 20.70 -6.20
CA ASP A 24 -4.41 19.64 -5.27
C ASP A 24 -3.59 18.34 -5.42
N GLN A 25 -2.47 18.39 -6.16
CA GLN A 25 -1.64 17.22 -6.51
C GLN A 25 -1.09 16.52 -5.26
N TYR A 26 -0.71 17.28 -4.23
CA TYR A 26 -0.30 16.71 -2.93
C TYR A 26 -1.44 15.92 -2.26
N ARG A 27 -2.67 16.44 -2.26
CA ARG A 27 -3.83 15.77 -1.66
C ARG A 27 -4.21 14.52 -2.45
N ARG A 28 -4.06 14.54 -3.78
CA ARG A 28 -4.25 13.36 -4.64
C ARG A 28 -3.24 12.25 -4.35
N ILE A 29 -1.96 12.57 -4.16
CA ILE A 29 -0.96 11.57 -3.72
C ILE A 29 -1.29 11.04 -2.32
N ALA A 30 -1.70 11.92 -1.40
CA ALA A 30 -2.10 11.53 -0.06
C ALA A 30 -3.35 10.64 -0.04
N ALA A 31 -4.29 10.84 -0.96
CA ALA A 31 -5.47 10.00 -1.14
C ALA A 31 -5.09 8.63 -1.74
N ALA A 32 -4.21 8.60 -2.74
CA ALA A 32 -3.76 7.37 -3.40
C ALA A 32 -3.02 6.41 -2.46
N ARG A 33 -2.31 6.93 -1.45
CA ARG A 33 -1.59 6.10 -0.44
C ARG A 33 -2.48 5.58 0.70
N LYS A 34 -3.64 6.20 0.96
CA LYS A 34 -4.52 5.84 2.08
C LYS A 34 -4.99 4.37 2.05
N PRO A 35 -5.47 3.82 0.92
CA PRO A 35 -5.91 2.41 0.87
C PRO A 35 -4.75 1.42 0.99
N VAL A 36 -3.54 1.78 0.54
CA VAL A 36 -2.34 0.92 0.64
C VAL A 36 -2.05 0.59 2.09
N PHE A 37 -2.11 1.57 2.99
CA PHE A 37 -1.83 1.34 4.41
C PHE A 37 -2.85 0.38 5.03
N SER A 38 -4.15 0.65 4.84
CA SER A 38 -5.20 -0.17 5.43
C SER A 38 -5.15 -1.62 4.97
N ILE A 39 -4.98 -1.85 3.66
CA ILE A 39 -5.03 -3.21 3.08
C ILE A 39 -3.72 -3.96 3.38
N ALA A 40 -2.58 -3.29 3.33
CA ALA A 40 -1.29 -3.91 3.69
C ALA A 40 -1.24 -4.30 5.18
N THR A 41 -1.75 -3.46 6.09
CA THR A 41 -1.82 -3.80 7.52
C THR A 41 -2.73 -5.00 7.76
N LEU A 42 -3.88 -5.07 7.08
CA LEU A 42 -4.77 -6.23 7.18
C LEU A 42 -4.09 -7.51 6.66
N ALA A 43 -3.45 -7.44 5.49
CA ALA A 43 -2.73 -8.58 4.91
C ALA A 43 -1.60 -9.07 5.85
N MET A 44 -0.86 -8.14 6.45
CA MET A 44 0.18 -8.46 7.44
C MET A 44 -0.41 -9.16 8.67
N ALA A 45 -1.49 -8.62 9.24
CA ALA A 45 -2.15 -9.22 10.40
C ALA A 45 -2.63 -10.65 10.10
N VAL A 46 -3.31 -10.86 8.97
CA VAL A 46 -3.79 -12.19 8.57
C VAL A 46 -2.63 -13.15 8.33
N THR A 47 -1.51 -12.68 7.76
CA THR A 47 -0.30 -13.48 7.56
C THR A 47 0.32 -13.90 8.91
N MET A 48 0.40 -12.98 9.88
CA MET A 48 0.88 -13.30 11.22
C MET A 48 -0.01 -14.33 11.93
N ILE A 49 -1.33 -14.15 11.84
CA ILE A 49 -2.30 -15.11 12.41
C ILE A 49 -2.12 -16.49 11.76
N THR A 50 -1.94 -16.55 10.44
CA THR A 50 -1.70 -17.79 9.70
C THR A 50 -0.48 -18.53 10.26
N ALA A 51 0.62 -17.82 10.50
CA ALA A 51 1.86 -18.39 11.05
C ALA A 51 1.66 -18.95 12.47
N ILE A 52 1.00 -18.19 13.35
CA ILE A 52 0.70 -18.62 14.73
C ILE A 52 -0.21 -19.85 14.74
N VAL A 53 -1.23 -19.86 13.88
CA VAL A 53 -2.13 -21.01 13.74
C VAL A 53 -1.38 -22.22 13.17
N GLY A 54 -0.44 -22.01 12.24
CA GLY A 54 0.40 -23.08 11.70
C GLY A 54 1.22 -23.78 12.78
N ALA A 55 1.83 -23.01 13.68
CA ALA A 55 2.53 -23.56 14.85
C ALA A 55 1.59 -24.36 15.78
N SER A 56 0.32 -23.94 15.89
CA SER A 56 -0.67 -24.63 16.73
C SER A 56 -1.20 -25.93 16.10
N VAL A 57 -1.17 -26.06 14.78
CA VAL A 57 -1.45 -27.33 14.08
C VAL A 57 -0.31 -28.30 14.28
N ASP A 58 0.94 -27.82 14.21
CA ASP A 58 2.15 -28.64 14.42
C ASP A 58 2.20 -29.26 15.83
N THR A 59 1.68 -28.55 16.84
CA THR A 59 1.55 -29.08 18.22
C THR A 59 0.31 -29.95 18.45
N GLY A 60 -0.53 -30.15 17.43
CA GLY A 60 -1.74 -30.97 17.50
C GLY A 60 -2.93 -30.33 18.22
N VAL A 61 -2.83 -29.05 18.61
CA VAL A 61 -3.88 -28.31 19.32
C VAL A 61 -5.03 -27.91 18.38
N LEU A 62 -4.73 -27.68 17.10
CA LEU A 62 -5.70 -27.26 16.09
C LEU A 62 -5.75 -28.21 14.88
N PRO A 63 -6.93 -28.42 14.27
CA PRO A 63 -7.06 -29.20 13.05
C PRO A 63 -6.35 -28.53 11.85
N PRO A 64 -5.69 -29.29 10.95
CA PRO A 64 -5.01 -28.73 9.77
C PRO A 64 -5.91 -27.91 8.85
N ILE A 65 -7.21 -28.23 8.80
CA ILE A 65 -8.18 -27.53 7.95
C ILE A 65 -8.36 -26.07 8.37
N VAL A 66 -8.24 -25.75 9.66
CA VAL A 66 -8.34 -24.37 10.16
C VAL A 66 -7.17 -23.53 9.65
N HIS A 67 -5.95 -24.09 9.69
CA HIS A 67 -4.78 -23.44 9.12
C HIS A 67 -4.91 -23.25 7.61
N ALA A 68 -5.37 -24.27 6.88
CA ALA A 68 -5.55 -24.18 5.43
C ALA A 68 -6.52 -23.04 5.03
N MET A 69 -7.66 -22.91 5.72
CA MET A 69 -8.63 -21.84 5.44
C MET A 69 -8.03 -20.45 5.68
N ILE A 70 -7.31 -20.27 6.79
CA ILE A 70 -6.68 -18.98 7.13
C ILE A 70 -5.51 -18.68 6.17
N ALA A 71 -4.78 -19.70 5.71
CA ALA A 71 -3.72 -19.56 4.72
C ALA A 71 -4.27 -19.10 3.36
N TYR A 72 -5.39 -19.67 2.89
CA TYR A 72 -6.06 -19.17 1.68
C TYR A 72 -6.51 -17.71 1.84
N ALA A 73 -7.07 -17.34 3.00
CA ALA A 73 -7.43 -15.95 3.29
C ALA A 73 -6.21 -15.03 3.25
N ALA A 74 -5.07 -15.45 3.81
CA ALA A 74 -3.82 -14.70 3.77
C ALA A 74 -3.33 -14.47 2.33
N ILE A 75 -3.38 -15.50 1.47
CA ILE A 75 -3.01 -15.38 0.06
C ILE A 75 -3.89 -14.33 -0.63
N VAL A 76 -5.21 -14.40 -0.45
CA VAL A 76 -6.15 -13.44 -1.05
C VAL A 76 -5.91 -12.02 -0.54
N CYS A 77 -5.68 -11.83 0.77
CA CYS A 77 -5.38 -10.52 1.33
C CYS A 77 -4.07 -9.93 0.79
N ASN A 78 -3.02 -10.74 0.65
CA ASN A 78 -1.75 -10.29 0.09
C ASN A 78 -1.85 -9.94 -1.40
N LEU A 79 -2.63 -10.70 -2.19
CA LEU A 79 -2.94 -10.36 -3.58
C LEU A 79 -3.71 -9.04 -3.69
N ALA A 80 -4.69 -8.80 -2.82
CA ALA A 80 -5.43 -7.55 -2.76
C ALA A 80 -4.53 -6.36 -2.38
N ALA A 81 -3.62 -6.56 -1.43
CA ALA A 81 -2.61 -5.56 -1.06
C ALA A 81 -1.71 -5.23 -2.25
N LEU A 82 -1.18 -6.23 -2.94
CA LEU A 82 -0.34 -6.07 -4.13
C LEU A 82 -1.05 -5.28 -5.23
N ARG A 83 -2.30 -5.63 -5.53
CA ARG A 83 -3.11 -4.90 -6.54
C ARG A 83 -3.29 -3.44 -6.16
N THR A 84 -3.54 -3.16 -4.89
CA THR A 84 -3.71 -1.80 -4.36
C THR A 84 -2.41 -1.01 -4.45
N GLU A 85 -1.28 -1.63 -4.14
CA GLU A 85 0.06 -1.03 -4.25
C GLU A 85 0.39 -0.66 -5.69
N ILE A 86 0.13 -1.55 -6.66
CA ILE A 86 0.34 -1.28 -8.08
C ILE A 86 -0.50 -0.08 -8.54
N GLY A 87 -1.78 -0.04 -8.16
CA GLY A 87 -2.66 1.09 -8.49
C GLY A 87 -2.16 2.42 -7.91
N ALA A 88 -1.72 2.42 -6.65
CA ALA A 88 -1.18 3.61 -6.00
C ALA A 88 0.14 4.09 -6.63
N LEU A 89 1.01 3.17 -7.06
CA LEU A 89 2.24 3.50 -7.77
C LEU A 89 1.96 4.12 -9.15
N GLY A 90 0.97 3.58 -9.86
CA GLY A 90 0.52 4.11 -11.15
C GLY A 90 0.00 5.55 -11.02
N GLU A 91 -0.93 5.79 -10.09
CA GLU A 91 -1.48 7.14 -9.87
C GLU A 91 -0.40 8.12 -9.37
N SER A 92 0.50 7.68 -8.49
CA SER A 92 1.62 8.52 -8.03
C SER A 92 2.57 8.89 -9.17
N THR A 93 2.82 7.97 -10.11
CA THR A 93 3.67 8.24 -11.28
C THR A 93 3.02 9.28 -12.18
N ARG A 94 1.72 9.11 -12.46
CA ARG A 94 0.94 10.05 -13.27
C ARG A 94 0.91 11.46 -12.68
N ILE A 95 0.77 11.58 -11.35
CA ILE A 95 0.79 12.90 -10.68
C ILE A 95 2.19 13.53 -10.75
N VAL A 96 3.26 12.74 -10.59
CA VAL A 96 4.63 13.25 -10.74
C VAL A 96 4.90 13.74 -12.16
N GLU A 97 4.41 13.01 -13.17
CA GLU A 97 4.54 13.40 -14.57
C GLU A 97 3.75 14.69 -14.88
N GLU A 98 2.55 14.84 -14.30
CA GLU A 98 1.75 16.07 -14.39
C GLU A 98 2.50 17.28 -13.79
N VAL A 99 3.10 17.11 -12.62
CA VAL A 99 3.90 18.16 -11.96
C VAL A 99 5.14 18.48 -12.78
N ASN A 100 5.87 17.48 -13.28
CA ASN A 100 7.05 17.70 -14.09
C ASN A 100 6.75 18.49 -15.37
N ARG A 101 5.60 18.22 -16.00
CA ARG A 101 5.13 18.99 -17.16
C ARG A 101 4.83 20.45 -16.81
N LEU A 102 4.19 20.71 -15.67
CA LEU A 102 3.90 22.07 -15.20
C LEU A 102 5.16 22.85 -14.81
N LEU A 103 6.21 22.16 -14.35
CA LEU A 103 7.51 22.78 -14.04
C LEU A 103 8.35 23.08 -15.29
N SER A 104 8.11 22.35 -16.38
CA SER A 104 8.82 22.52 -17.65
C SER A 104 8.19 23.55 -18.60
N SER A 105 7.02 24.12 -18.26
CA SER A 105 6.35 25.19 -19.01
C SER A 105 6.63 26.55 -18.39
#